data_AF-A0A7R9ZL57-F1
#
_entry.id   AF-A0A7R9ZL57-F1
#
_cell.length_a   1.000
_cell.length_b   1.000
_cell.length_c   1.000
_cell.angle_alpha   90.00
_cell.angle_beta   90.00
_cell.angle_gamma   90.00
#
_symmetry.space_group_name_H-M   'P 1'
#
loop_
_entity.id
_entity.type
_entity.pdbx_description
1 polymer ?
#
loop_
_entity_poly.entity_id
_entity_poly.type
_entity_poly.pdbx_seq_one_letter_code
_entity_poly.pdbx_strand_id
1 'polypeptide(L)'
;GAPAPPPPPHRMPWESQSTYTQGDVITVTSDIWVHHGGHLEIKGCALGGDSTQECMDEHSLMFVRDVTHGMPEDPNYPDRGYFHGGAGWNQERIFKMEFQLPVDLVGDTVLLQWRYITANSCSPPGYEDYFTTNSHLPSNFWQSQLPVCPFPYKISGEVMNGGPEQFFNCAEDTVNPD
;
A
#
# COMPACT_ATOMS: atom_id res chain seq x y z
N GLY A 1 37.76 29.65 12.80
CA GLY A 1 36.89 29.27 11.68
C GLY A 1 35.87 28.28 12.20
N ALA A 2 34.61 28.38 11.79
CA ALA A 2 33.61 27.37 12.11
C ALA A 2 34.02 26.02 11.49
N PRO A 3 33.76 24.88 12.15
CA PRO A 3 34.03 23.56 11.58
C PRO A 3 33.19 23.34 10.33
N ALA A 4 33.76 22.62 9.35
CA ALA A 4 33.04 22.20 8.16
C ALA A 4 31.86 21.29 8.54
N PRO A 5 30.72 21.38 7.82
CA PRO A 5 29.60 20.48 8.05
C PRO A 5 30.03 19.03 7.81
N PRO A 6 29.42 18.05 8.50
CA PRO A 6 29.68 16.65 8.23
C PRO A 6 29.35 16.32 6.77
N PRO A 7 30.07 15.37 6.15
CA PRO A 7 29.70 14.89 4.83
C PRO A 7 28.25 14.36 4.86
N PRO A 8 27.48 14.53 3.78
CA PRO A 8 26.15 13.95 3.70
C PRO A 8 26.23 12.44 3.97
N PRO A 9 25.23 11.86 4.67
CA PRO A 9 25.22 10.42 4.91
C PRO A 9 25.34 9.70 3.57
N HIS A 10 26.19 8.67 3.51
CA HIS A 10 26.31 7.83 2.32
C HIS A 10 24.93 7.24 2.01
N ARG A 11 24.28 7.74 0.96
CA ARG A 11 23.06 7.13 0.42
C ARG A 11 23.42 5.75 -0.11
N MET A 12 22.56 4.78 0.16
CA MET A 12 22.67 3.47 -0.49
C MET A 12 22.64 3.70 -2.02
N PRO A 13 23.51 3.02 -2.80
CA PRO A 13 23.41 3.04 -4.24
C PRO A 13 22.01 2.58 -4.67
N TRP A 14 21.47 3.22 -5.71
CA TRP A 14 20.22 2.79 -6.32
C TRP A 14 20.43 1.44 -7.02
N GLU A 15 19.57 0.47 -6.70
CA GLU A 15 19.58 -0.88 -7.23
C GLU A 15 18.15 -1.27 -7.61
N SER A 16 17.81 -1.04 -8.88
CA SER A 16 16.50 -1.37 -9.43
C SER A 16 16.21 -2.87 -9.26
N GLN A 17 15.16 -3.18 -8.52
CA GLN A 17 14.70 -4.53 -8.21
C GLN A 17 13.88 -5.10 -9.36
N SER A 18 13.20 -4.24 -10.13
CA SER A 18 12.44 -4.60 -11.34
C SER A 18 12.47 -3.49 -12.39
N THR A 19 12.19 -3.87 -13.64
CA THR A 19 12.00 -2.92 -14.75
C THR A 19 10.63 -3.14 -15.36
N TYR A 20 9.85 -2.08 -15.44
CA TYR A 20 8.50 -2.03 -16.00
C TYR A 20 8.44 -1.07 -17.18
N THR A 21 7.32 -1.11 -17.87
CA THR A 21 6.90 -0.11 -18.83
C THR A 21 5.73 0.70 -18.27
N GLN A 22 5.62 1.95 -18.70
CA GLN A 22 4.53 2.86 -18.39
C GLN A 22 3.16 2.16 -18.50
N GLY A 23 2.32 2.30 -17.47
CA GLY A 23 0.97 1.72 -17.49
C GLY A 23 0.89 0.20 -17.29
N ASP A 24 2.02 -0.48 -17.05
CA ASP A 24 2.04 -1.92 -16.80
C ASP A 24 1.14 -2.31 -15.62
N VAL A 25 0.55 -3.49 -15.75
CA VAL A 25 -0.08 -4.19 -14.62
C VAL A 25 0.97 -5.08 -13.96
N ILE A 26 1.33 -4.75 -12.72
CA ILE A 26 2.35 -5.44 -11.94
C ILE A 26 1.71 -6.36 -10.89
N THR A 27 2.35 -7.49 -10.59
CA THR A 27 1.95 -8.36 -9.48
C THR A 27 2.74 -8.01 -8.22
N VAL A 28 2.04 -7.59 -7.19
CA VAL A 28 2.60 -7.26 -5.88
C VAL A 28 2.35 -8.43 -4.94
N THR A 29 3.44 -8.96 -4.37
CA THR A 29 3.39 -10.08 -3.42
C THR A 29 3.69 -9.59 -2.03
N SER A 30 2.76 -9.76 -1.09
CA SER A 30 2.93 -9.43 0.32
C SER A 30 3.05 -10.71 1.15
N ASP A 31 4.15 -10.85 1.91
CA ASP A 31 4.31 -11.91 2.92
C ASP A 31 4.01 -11.36 4.33
N ILE A 32 2.80 -11.61 4.80
CA ILE A 32 2.28 -11.08 6.07
C ILE A 32 2.23 -12.21 7.09
N TRP A 33 3.08 -12.12 8.12
CA TRP A 33 3.17 -13.12 9.19
C TRP A 33 2.04 -13.03 10.21
N VAL A 34 1.63 -11.80 10.55
CA VAL A 34 0.56 -11.54 11.51
C VAL A 34 -0.50 -10.74 10.77
N HIS A 35 -1.58 -11.42 10.40
CA HIS A 35 -2.64 -10.86 9.59
C HIS A 35 -3.65 -10.12 10.48
N HIS A 36 -3.74 -8.80 10.31
CA HIS A 36 -4.63 -7.91 11.06
C HIS A 36 -5.85 -7.45 10.24
N GLY A 37 -6.18 -8.18 9.17
CA GLY A 37 -7.16 -7.75 8.16
C GLY A 37 -6.71 -6.45 7.50
N GLY A 38 -7.59 -5.76 6.78
CA GLY A 38 -7.27 -4.43 6.24
C GLY A 38 -7.00 -4.45 4.74
N HIS A 39 -6.18 -3.51 4.26
CA HIS A 39 -5.91 -3.34 2.84
C HIS A 39 -4.52 -2.80 2.56
N LEU A 40 -4.09 -2.99 1.33
CA LEU A 40 -2.88 -2.48 0.72
C LEU A 40 -3.19 -1.27 -0.16
N GLU A 41 -2.40 -0.20 -0.01
CA GLU A 41 -2.28 0.92 -0.94
C GLU A 41 -0.84 0.95 -1.49
N ILE A 42 -0.67 1.27 -2.77
CA ILE A 42 0.67 1.41 -3.38
C ILE A 42 0.76 2.74 -4.11
N LYS A 43 1.85 3.44 -3.88
CA LYS A 43 2.12 4.76 -4.46
C LYS A 43 3.52 4.81 -5.05
N GLY A 44 3.76 5.69 -6.02
CA GLY A 44 5.04 5.79 -6.72
C GLY A 44 5.59 7.22 -6.77
N CYS A 45 6.91 7.35 -6.90
CA CYS A 45 7.53 8.64 -7.22
C CYS A 45 8.83 8.43 -8.01
N ALA A 46 9.00 9.17 -9.10
CA ALA A 46 10.17 9.09 -9.97
C ALA A 46 11.35 9.96 -9.52
N LEU A 47 11.44 10.31 -8.23
CA LEU A 47 12.50 11.12 -7.64
C LEU A 47 13.49 10.30 -6.80
N GLY A 48 13.41 8.97 -6.87
CA GLY A 48 14.28 8.04 -6.14
C GLY A 48 14.39 8.39 -4.65
N GLY A 49 15.61 8.53 -4.14
CA GLY A 49 15.86 8.89 -2.74
C GLY A 49 15.44 10.32 -2.33
N ASP A 50 15.04 11.17 -3.27
CA ASP A 50 14.50 12.51 -3.02
C ASP A 50 12.96 12.54 -3.08
N SER A 51 12.32 11.37 -3.19
CA SER A 51 10.86 11.23 -3.16
C SER A 51 10.28 11.79 -1.86
N THR A 52 9.20 12.57 -1.99
CA THR A 52 8.39 13.05 -0.88
C THR A 52 7.04 12.35 -0.88
N GLN A 53 6.30 12.48 0.22
CA GLN A 53 4.95 11.92 0.24
C GLN A 53 4.02 12.62 -0.75
N GLU A 54 4.18 13.92 -0.95
CA GLU A 54 3.37 14.68 -1.91
C GLU A 54 3.54 14.12 -3.33
N CYS A 55 4.77 13.80 -3.73
CA CYS A 55 5.05 13.13 -5.00
C CYS A 55 4.41 11.73 -5.07
N MET A 56 4.47 10.96 -3.98
CA MET A 56 3.85 9.64 -3.89
C MET A 56 2.33 9.73 -4.04
N ASP A 57 1.71 10.70 -3.38
CA ASP A 57 0.26 10.89 -3.38
C ASP A 57 -0.28 11.28 -4.76
N GLU A 58 0.54 11.85 -5.64
CA GLU A 58 0.20 12.14 -7.04
C GLU A 58 0.14 10.88 -7.93
N HIS A 59 0.84 9.80 -7.56
CA HIS A 59 0.96 8.58 -8.39
C HIS A 59 0.50 7.34 -7.61
N SER A 60 -0.77 7.28 -7.26
CA SER A 60 -1.37 6.09 -6.65
C SER A 60 -1.63 5.01 -7.71
N LEU A 61 -1.19 3.79 -7.45
CA LEU A 61 -1.45 2.65 -8.32
C LEU A 61 -2.90 2.20 -8.16
N MET A 62 -3.51 1.77 -9.26
CA MET A 62 -4.90 1.32 -9.28
C MET A 62 -4.97 -0.18 -9.05
N PHE A 63 -5.83 -0.64 -8.14
CA PHE A 63 -6.04 -2.06 -7.93
C PHE A 63 -6.74 -2.66 -9.16
N VAL A 64 -6.22 -3.79 -9.65
CA VAL A 64 -6.78 -4.50 -10.81
C VAL A 64 -7.50 -5.77 -10.37
N ARG A 65 -6.87 -6.60 -9.53
CA ARG A 65 -7.50 -7.80 -8.96
C ARG A 65 -6.67 -8.43 -7.87
N ASP A 66 -7.34 -9.15 -6.97
CA ASP A 66 -6.70 -10.10 -6.07
C ASP A 66 -6.57 -11.46 -6.77
N VAL A 67 -5.31 -11.87 -7.01
CA VAL A 67 -4.97 -13.09 -7.73
C VAL A 67 -5.09 -14.31 -6.83
N THR A 68 -4.92 -14.15 -5.51
CA THR A 68 -4.92 -15.29 -4.57
C THR A 68 -6.34 -15.66 -4.13
N HIS A 69 -7.19 -14.69 -3.78
CA HIS A 69 -8.51 -14.96 -3.18
C HIS A 69 -9.69 -14.34 -3.92
N GLY A 70 -9.46 -13.48 -4.91
CA GLY A 70 -10.52 -12.83 -5.66
C GLY A 70 -11.33 -11.84 -4.83
N MET A 71 -10.70 -11.14 -3.88
CA MET A 71 -11.33 -9.99 -3.23
C MET A 71 -11.81 -8.96 -4.28
N PRO A 72 -13.09 -8.53 -4.24
CA PRO A 72 -13.66 -7.59 -5.20
C PRO A 72 -12.99 -6.22 -5.16
N GLU A 73 -12.97 -5.53 -6.30
CA GLU A 73 -12.60 -4.11 -6.37
C GLU A 73 -13.56 -3.24 -5.54
N ASP A 74 -13.07 -2.09 -5.07
CA ASP A 74 -13.87 -1.07 -4.40
C ASP A 74 -14.02 0.17 -5.30
N PRO A 75 -15.20 0.41 -5.90
CA PRO A 75 -15.42 1.57 -6.76
C PRO A 75 -15.23 2.93 -6.07
N ASN A 76 -15.34 2.99 -4.74
CA ASN A 76 -15.16 4.22 -3.97
C ASN A 76 -13.71 4.45 -3.54
N TYR A 77 -12.91 3.38 -3.48
CA TYR A 77 -11.49 3.39 -3.11
C TYR A 77 -10.71 2.46 -4.04
N PRO A 78 -10.57 2.85 -5.32
CA PRO A 78 -10.13 1.94 -6.39
C PRO A 78 -8.61 1.67 -6.39
N ASP A 79 -7.87 2.31 -5.48
CA ASP A 79 -6.46 2.09 -5.19
C ASP A 79 -6.22 1.02 -4.10
N ARG A 80 -7.28 0.46 -3.51
CA ARG A 80 -7.17 -0.50 -2.40
C ARG A 80 -7.24 -1.96 -2.85
N GLY A 81 -6.22 -2.72 -2.48
CA GLY A 81 -6.24 -4.18 -2.47
C GLY A 81 -6.58 -4.74 -1.09
N TYR A 82 -7.76 -5.33 -0.92
CA TYR A 82 -8.21 -5.83 0.38
C TYR A 82 -7.58 -7.18 0.71
N PHE A 83 -7.01 -7.33 1.91
CA PHE A 83 -6.53 -8.63 2.36
C PHE A 83 -7.71 -9.52 2.79
N HIS A 84 -7.75 -10.74 2.27
CA HIS A 84 -8.76 -11.72 2.65
C HIS A 84 -8.54 -12.22 4.08
N GLY A 85 -9.59 -12.69 4.75
CA GLY A 85 -9.48 -13.28 6.08
C GLY A 85 -9.65 -12.28 7.23
N GLY A 86 -9.88 -12.81 8.43
CA GLY A 86 -9.99 -12.01 9.66
C GLY A 86 -8.69 -12.00 10.47
N ALA A 87 -8.62 -11.24 11.56
CA ALA A 87 -7.49 -11.31 12.48
C ALA A 87 -7.41 -12.72 13.12
N GLY A 88 -6.34 -13.48 12.86
CA GLY A 88 -6.20 -14.83 13.41
C GLY A 88 -4.87 -15.53 13.06
N TRP A 89 -4.43 -16.40 13.97
CA TRP A 89 -3.24 -17.24 13.80
C TRP A 89 -3.53 -18.40 12.83
N ASN A 90 -2.62 -18.70 11.89
CA ASN A 90 -2.70 -19.73 10.83
C ASN A 90 -3.51 -19.39 9.57
N GLN A 91 -3.51 -18.14 9.13
CA GLN A 91 -4.03 -17.78 7.80
C GLN A 91 -2.93 -17.83 6.74
N GLU A 92 -3.36 -17.87 5.47
CA GLU A 92 -2.46 -17.73 4.33
C GLU A 92 -1.66 -16.44 4.47
N ARG A 93 -0.37 -16.53 4.18
CA ARG A 93 0.58 -15.45 4.44
C ARG A 93 0.96 -14.69 3.17
N ILE A 94 0.77 -15.33 2.02
CA ILE A 94 1.18 -14.80 0.73
C ILE A 94 -0.04 -14.28 -0.01
N PHE A 95 -0.12 -12.96 -0.14
CA PHE A 95 -1.17 -12.29 -0.87
C PHE A 95 -0.58 -11.76 -2.17
N LYS A 96 -1.21 -12.10 -3.29
CA LYS A 96 -0.80 -11.64 -4.62
C LYS A 96 -1.92 -10.82 -5.20
N MET A 97 -1.62 -9.57 -5.51
CA MET A 97 -2.58 -8.63 -6.07
C MET A 97 -1.94 -7.95 -7.28
N GLU A 98 -2.74 -7.71 -8.30
CA GLU A 98 -2.33 -6.96 -9.47
C GLU A 98 -2.73 -5.50 -9.32
N PHE A 99 -1.80 -4.61 -9.64
CA PHE A 99 -1.98 -3.16 -9.61
C PHE A 99 -1.47 -2.57 -10.92
N GLN A 100 -2.14 -1.54 -11.42
CA GLN A 100 -1.72 -0.81 -12.60
C GLN A 100 -0.88 0.41 -12.22
N LEU A 101 0.28 0.55 -12.86
CA LEU A 101 1.13 1.74 -12.75
C LEU A 101 0.44 2.96 -13.37
N PRO A 102 0.52 4.14 -12.74
CA PRO A 102 0.08 5.39 -13.37
C PRO A 102 0.84 5.64 -14.68
N VAL A 103 0.12 6.11 -15.70
CA VAL A 103 0.72 6.37 -17.02
C VAL A 103 1.70 7.53 -17.02
N ASP A 104 1.73 8.36 -15.97
CA ASP A 104 2.65 9.47 -15.80
C ASP A 104 3.84 9.15 -14.88
N LEU A 105 3.88 7.95 -14.28
CA LEU A 105 4.99 7.49 -13.44
C LEU A 105 6.09 6.85 -14.30
N VAL A 106 7.01 7.67 -14.81
CA VAL A 106 8.12 7.23 -15.67
C VAL A 106 9.46 7.74 -15.14
N GLY A 107 10.49 6.89 -15.09
CA GLY A 107 11.83 7.29 -14.71
C GLY A 107 12.78 6.12 -14.41
N ASP A 108 14.08 6.43 -14.42
CA ASP A 108 15.15 5.48 -14.11
C ASP A 108 15.21 5.12 -12.61
N THR A 109 14.73 6.04 -11.76
CA THR A 109 14.71 5.91 -10.30
C THR A 109 13.30 6.11 -9.75
N VAL A 110 12.45 5.08 -9.90
CA VAL A 110 11.09 5.06 -9.35
C VAL A 110 11.08 4.35 -8.01
N LEU A 111 10.59 5.01 -6.97
CA LEU A 111 10.39 4.39 -5.66
C LEU A 111 8.91 4.05 -5.52
N LEU A 112 8.57 2.77 -5.33
CA LEU A 112 7.21 2.33 -5.01
C LEU A 112 7.06 2.16 -3.50
N GLN A 113 6.15 2.91 -2.88
CA GLN A 113 5.78 2.79 -1.47
C GLN A 113 4.62 1.79 -1.32
N TRP A 114 4.90 0.66 -0.67
CA TRP A 114 3.90 -0.31 -0.21
C TRP A 114 3.41 0.13 1.18
N ARG A 115 2.09 0.31 1.34
CA ARG A 115 1.49 0.70 2.62
C ARG A 115 0.35 -0.24 2.99
N TYR A 116 0.50 -0.92 4.13
CA TYR A 116 -0.55 -1.74 4.73
C TYR A 116 -1.23 -1.00 5.87
N ILE A 117 -2.55 -0.83 5.75
CA ILE A 117 -3.42 -0.26 6.78
C ILE A 117 -4.26 -1.39 7.38
N THR A 118 -4.06 -1.65 8.66
CA THR A 118 -4.77 -2.71 9.41
C THR A 118 -6.23 -2.34 9.69
N ALA A 119 -7.07 -3.34 10.01
CA ALA A 119 -8.49 -3.14 10.31
C ALA A 119 -8.99 -3.95 11.53
N ASN A 120 -8.10 -4.24 12.48
CA ASN A 120 -8.40 -4.99 13.70
C ASN A 120 -8.72 -4.12 14.92
N SER A 121 -8.36 -2.83 14.90
CA SER A 121 -8.61 -1.87 16.00
C SER A 121 -9.74 -0.88 15.70
N CYS A 122 -9.95 -0.59 14.42
CA CYS A 122 -11.00 0.26 13.88
C CYS A 122 -11.27 -0.12 12.42
N SER A 123 -12.41 0.30 11.88
CA SER A 123 -12.76 0.09 10.46
C SER A 123 -12.29 1.29 9.63
N PRO A 124 -11.41 1.12 8.62
CA PRO A 124 -11.04 2.23 7.74
C PRO A 124 -12.27 2.85 7.05
N PRO A 125 -12.23 4.16 6.71
CA PRO A 125 -13.32 4.80 5.98
C PRO A 125 -13.70 4.02 4.71
N GLY A 126 -15.00 3.80 4.49
CA GLY A 126 -15.53 3.05 3.35
C GLY A 126 -15.76 1.56 3.57
N TYR A 127 -15.21 0.96 4.64
CA TYR A 127 -15.29 -0.49 4.86
C TYR A 127 -16.73 -1.00 4.99
N GLU A 128 -17.59 -0.27 5.69
CA GLU A 128 -18.99 -0.68 5.85
C GLU A 128 -19.71 -0.80 4.50
N ASP A 129 -19.53 0.19 3.61
CA ASP A 129 -20.11 0.19 2.27
C ASP A 129 -19.53 -0.94 1.41
N TYR A 130 -18.21 -1.14 1.46
CA TYR A 130 -17.51 -2.19 0.72
C TYR A 130 -18.01 -3.59 1.11
N PHE A 131 -18.00 -3.91 2.41
CA PHE A 131 -18.40 -5.24 2.89
C PHE A 131 -19.91 -5.47 2.81
N THR A 132 -20.73 -4.42 2.91
CA THR A 132 -22.18 -4.54 2.71
C THR A 132 -22.52 -4.81 1.24
N THR A 133 -21.87 -4.11 0.31
CA THR A 133 -22.03 -4.32 -1.14
C THR A 133 -21.53 -5.71 -1.55
N ASN A 134 -20.47 -6.18 -0.89
CA ASN A 134 -19.89 -7.51 -1.10
C ASN A 134 -20.34 -8.51 -0.02
N SER A 135 -21.63 -8.53 0.33
CA SER A 135 -22.21 -9.40 1.37
C SER A 135 -22.07 -10.92 1.12
N HIS A 136 -21.60 -11.32 -0.05
CA HIS A 136 -21.22 -12.70 -0.35
C HIS A 136 -19.88 -13.10 0.29
N LEU A 137 -19.05 -12.14 0.70
CA LEU A 137 -17.80 -12.38 1.41
C LEU A 137 -18.07 -12.89 2.84
N PRO A 138 -17.19 -13.73 3.40
CA PRO A 138 -17.34 -14.19 4.77
C PRO A 138 -17.36 -13.05 5.78
N SER A 139 -18.36 -13.07 6.69
CA SER A 139 -18.57 -12.01 7.67
C SER A 139 -17.42 -11.81 8.66
N ASN A 140 -16.49 -12.77 8.75
CA ASN A 140 -15.31 -12.68 9.61
C ASN A 140 -14.12 -11.95 8.95
N PHE A 141 -14.23 -11.54 7.69
CA PHE A 141 -13.16 -10.77 7.00
C PHE A 141 -13.11 -9.32 7.47
N TRP A 142 -14.18 -8.84 8.09
CA TRP A 142 -14.27 -7.51 8.67
C TRP A 142 -15.06 -7.54 9.98
N GLN A 143 -14.56 -6.81 10.97
CA GLN A 143 -15.23 -6.68 12.26
C GLN A 143 -16.16 -5.47 12.24
N SER A 144 -17.42 -5.70 11.83
CA SER A 144 -18.43 -4.63 11.69
C SER A 144 -18.79 -3.88 12.97
N GLN A 145 -18.39 -4.39 14.14
CA GLN A 145 -18.63 -3.75 15.43
C GLN A 145 -17.55 -2.73 15.82
N LEU A 146 -16.43 -2.67 15.08
CA LEU A 146 -15.36 -1.72 15.37
C LEU A 146 -15.77 -0.30 14.95
N PRO A 147 -15.37 0.73 15.73
CA PRO A 147 -15.61 2.11 15.34
C PRO A 147 -14.88 2.45 14.04
N VAL A 148 -15.35 3.46 13.32
CA VAL A 148 -14.64 4.00 12.15
C VAL A 148 -13.32 4.61 12.61
N CYS A 149 -12.25 4.33 11.87
CA CYS A 149 -10.93 4.85 12.17
C CYS A 149 -10.89 6.38 12.09
N PRO A 150 -10.17 7.06 13.00
CA PRO A 150 -9.86 8.48 12.86
C PRO A 150 -9.08 8.72 11.55
N PHE A 151 -9.46 9.78 10.83
CA PHE A 151 -8.92 10.16 9.53
C PHE A 151 -8.71 11.69 9.48
N PRO A 152 -7.69 12.23 8.78
CA PRO A 152 -6.70 11.55 7.94
C PRO A 152 -5.65 10.76 8.73
N TYR A 153 -5.10 9.71 8.12
CA TYR A 153 -4.01 8.92 8.70
C TYR A 153 -2.69 9.68 8.70
N LYS A 154 -1.91 9.52 9.77
CA LYS A 154 -0.54 10.04 9.83
C LYS A 154 0.36 9.23 8.91
N ILE A 155 0.98 9.91 7.95
CA ILE A 155 1.87 9.30 6.96
C ILE A 155 3.21 8.90 7.57
N SER A 156 3.60 9.50 8.70
CA SER A 156 4.77 9.07 9.48
C SER A 156 4.67 7.63 10.01
N GLY A 157 3.52 6.97 9.88
CA GLY A 157 3.24 5.66 10.47
C GLY A 157 2.98 5.70 11.98
N GLU A 158 3.01 6.88 12.60
CA GLU A 158 2.66 7.04 14.00
C GLU A 158 1.19 6.63 14.22
N VAL A 159 0.98 5.64 15.09
CA VAL A 159 -0.35 5.16 15.44
C VAL A 159 -1.11 6.27 16.16
N MET A 160 -2.22 6.71 15.57
CA MET A 160 -3.11 7.66 16.22
C MET A 160 -3.88 6.99 17.34
N ASN A 161 -4.30 7.74 18.36
CA ASN A 161 -5.17 7.19 19.39
C ASN A 161 -6.48 6.69 18.77
N GLY A 162 -6.74 5.37 18.85
CA GLY A 162 -7.88 4.71 18.19
C GLY A 162 -7.74 4.53 16.67
N GLY A 163 -6.57 4.82 16.09
CA GLY A 163 -6.26 4.60 14.68
C GLY A 163 -5.73 3.19 14.39
N PRO A 164 -5.63 2.84 13.10
CA PRO A 164 -5.07 1.56 12.70
C PRO A 164 -3.54 1.58 12.82
N GLU A 165 -2.94 0.41 13.00
CA GLU A 165 -1.51 0.20 12.75
C GLU A 165 -1.25 0.34 11.25
N GLN A 166 -0.09 0.89 10.90
CA GLN A 166 0.33 1.10 9.52
C GLN A 166 1.75 0.56 9.34
N PHE A 167 1.97 -0.15 8.23
CA PHE A 167 3.27 -0.70 7.87
C PHE A 167 3.68 -0.19 6.49
N PHE A 168 4.95 0.17 6.34
CA PHE A 168 5.49 0.74 5.11
C PHE A 168 6.70 -0.06 4.66
N ASN A 169 6.82 -0.25 3.35
CA ASN A 169 8.00 -0.76 2.69
C ASN A 169 8.20 0.01 1.37
N CYS A 170 9.40 0.02 0.82
CA CYS A 170 9.68 0.63 -0.47
C CYS A 170 10.43 -0.35 -1.38
N ALA A 171 10.13 -0.29 -2.68
CA ALA A 171 10.89 -0.96 -3.71
C ALA A 171 11.51 0.07 -4.67
N GLU A 172 12.76 -0.17 -5.07
CA GLU A 172 13.47 0.63 -6.07
C GLU A 172 13.24 -0.01 -7.43
N ASP A 173 12.71 0.72 -8.40
CA ASP A 173 12.34 0.20 -9.71
C ASP A 173 12.70 1.18 -10.83
N THR A 174 12.66 0.69 -12.07
CA THR A 174 12.78 1.49 -13.29
C THR A 174 11.49 1.36 -14.08
N VAL A 175 10.92 2.48 -14.53
CA VAL A 175 9.73 2.49 -15.40
C VAL A 175 10.08 3.21 -16.69
N ASN A 176 10.14 2.46 -17.79
CA ASN A 176 10.43 2.99 -19.12
C ASN A 176 9.16 3.60 -19.74
N PRO A 177 9.28 4.64 -20.59
CA PRO A 177 8.17 5.06 -21.44
C PRO A 177 7.82 3.96 -22.46
N ASP A 178 6.56 3.95 -22.90
CA ASP A 178 6.07 3.13 -24.03
C ASP A 178 6.71 3.49 -25.38
#